data_AF-A0A853IQG7-F1
#
_entry.id   AF-A0A853IQG7-F1
#
_cell.length_a   1.000
_cell.length_b   1.000
_cell.length_c   1.000
_cell.angle_alpha   90.00
_cell.angle_beta   90.00
_cell.angle_gamma   90.00
#
_symmetry.space_group_name_H-M   'P 1'
#
loop_
_entity.id
_entity.type
_entity.pdbx_description
1 polymer ?
#
loop_
_entity_poly.entity_id
_entity_poly.type
_entity_poly.pdbx_seq_one_letter_code
_entity_poly.pdbx_strand_id
1 'polypeptide(L)'
;MEFNQIFSGLFAIGLVFSVSASDALEQRWRYKYDSQRNLIQVDGPRSDVQDITRYEYDNKRQLVKTINALGHITELKDHNYNGSPQTLIDANGTVTKITYNDDGDVETVTVKSKAGDMITRFTYDNVGQVTQITLPNSSVIKYEYSPARYLMAMENSLGERIEY
;
A
#
# COMPACT_ATOMS: atom_id res chain seq x y z
N MET A 1 34.39 -25.43 25.77
CA MET A 1 33.16 -26.23 25.63
C MET A 1 32.81 -26.17 24.13
N GLU A 2 33.68 -26.62 23.23
CA GLU A 2 34.13 -28.01 22.95
C GLU A 2 32.94 -28.95 22.75
N PHE A 3 32.65 -29.26 21.47
CA PHE A 3 32.54 -30.64 21.03
C PHE A 3 33.12 -30.81 19.61
N ASN A 4 34.10 -31.70 19.57
CA ASN A 4 34.99 -32.16 18.51
C ASN A 4 34.25 -33.25 17.66
N GLN A 5 34.45 -33.47 16.35
CA GLN A 5 35.40 -34.46 15.81
C GLN A 5 35.37 -34.52 14.25
N ILE A 6 36.53 -34.23 13.64
CA ILE A 6 37.30 -34.91 12.55
C ILE A 6 36.63 -35.93 11.60
N PHE A 7 36.82 -35.76 10.28
CA PHE A 7 37.40 -36.81 9.38
C PHE A 7 38.11 -36.18 8.17
N SER A 8 39.34 -36.64 7.96
CA SER A 8 40.30 -36.35 6.90
C SER A 8 40.07 -37.17 5.62
N GLY A 9 40.41 -36.66 4.44
CA GLY A 9 40.63 -37.49 3.25
C GLY A 9 40.67 -36.74 1.91
N LEU A 10 41.74 -36.94 1.15
CA LEU A 10 42.09 -36.29 -0.12
C LEU A 10 41.65 -37.15 -1.35
N PHE A 11 41.43 -36.49 -2.49
CA PHE A 11 41.30 -36.99 -3.89
C PHE A 11 40.06 -37.81 -4.32
N ALA A 12 39.29 -37.24 -5.26
CA ALA A 12 39.07 -37.79 -6.61
C ALA A 12 38.25 -36.83 -7.48
N ILE A 13 38.67 -36.66 -8.73
CA ILE A 13 37.99 -35.91 -9.79
C ILE A 13 36.60 -36.53 -10.03
N GLY A 14 35.57 -35.75 -9.74
CA GLY A 14 34.19 -36.04 -10.09
C GLY A 14 33.55 -34.71 -10.44
N LEU A 15 33.06 -34.62 -11.68
CA LEU A 15 32.36 -33.45 -12.19
C LEU A 15 31.08 -33.26 -11.36
N VAL A 16 31.14 -32.41 -10.34
CA VAL A 16 29.96 -32.02 -9.56
C VAL A 16 29.45 -30.72 -10.14
N PHE A 17 28.38 -30.81 -10.94
CA PHE A 17 27.49 -29.68 -11.09
C PHE A 17 26.83 -29.43 -9.74
N SER A 18 27.36 -28.50 -8.95
CA SER A 18 26.55 -27.87 -7.89
C SER A 18 26.01 -26.56 -8.45
N VAL A 19 24.83 -26.62 -9.06
CA VAL A 19 23.94 -25.46 -8.98
C VAL A 19 23.34 -25.55 -7.58
N SER A 20 23.88 -24.76 -6.66
CA SER A 20 23.22 -24.51 -5.39
C SER A 20 21.98 -23.70 -5.70
N ALA A 21 20.81 -24.28 -5.50
CA ALA A 21 19.57 -23.52 -5.44
C ALA A 21 19.60 -22.67 -4.17
N SER A 22 20.24 -21.50 -4.22
CA SER A 22 20.17 -20.50 -3.15
C SER A 22 20.60 -19.11 -3.63
N ASP A 23 20.17 -18.69 -4.82
CA ASP A 23 20.24 -17.28 -5.25
C ASP A 23 18.95 -16.54 -4.82
N ALA A 24 18.43 -16.86 -3.64
CA ALA A 24 17.46 -15.99 -2.99
C ALA A 24 18.25 -14.77 -2.53
N LEU A 25 18.26 -13.72 -3.36
CA LEU A 25 18.78 -12.41 -2.97
C LEU A 25 18.18 -12.06 -1.62
N GLU A 26 19.03 -11.93 -0.60
CA GLU A 26 18.58 -11.57 0.74
C GLU A 26 17.88 -10.21 0.67
N GLN A 27 16.55 -10.21 0.78
CA GLN A 27 15.76 -8.99 0.72
C GLN A 27 15.79 -8.33 2.10
N ARG A 28 16.38 -7.13 2.17
CA ARG A 28 16.46 -6.34 3.41
C ARG A 28 15.82 -4.98 3.22
N TRP A 29 14.99 -4.60 4.18
CA TRP A 29 14.44 -3.25 4.28
C TRP A 29 15.15 -2.47 5.38
N ARG A 30 15.36 -1.18 5.15
CA ARG A 30 15.85 -0.26 6.17
C ARG A 30 14.87 0.88 6.36
N TYR A 31 14.60 1.20 7.62
CA TYR A 31 13.67 2.25 8.03
C TYR A 31 14.43 3.33 8.78
N LYS A 32 14.14 4.60 8.50
CA LYS A 32 14.65 5.74 9.28
C LYS A 32 13.50 6.50 9.89
N TYR A 33 13.69 6.93 11.12
CA TYR A 33 12.74 7.71 11.89
C TYR A 33 13.37 9.03 12.31
N ASP A 34 12.54 10.07 12.45
CA ASP A 34 12.96 11.33 13.09
C ASP A 34 13.01 11.19 14.63
N SER A 35 13.39 12.27 15.32
CA SER A 35 13.44 12.32 16.79
C SER A 35 12.08 12.16 17.48
N GLN A 36 10.99 12.36 16.74
CA GLN A 36 9.61 12.20 17.21
C GLN A 36 9.06 10.80 16.89
N ARG A 37 9.88 9.92 16.30
CA ARG A 37 9.54 8.57 15.85
C ARG A 37 8.57 8.52 14.65
N ASN A 38 8.48 9.57 13.84
CA ASN A 38 7.79 9.50 12.56
C ASN A 38 8.70 8.82 11.51
N LEU A 39 8.14 7.99 10.65
CA LEU A 39 8.88 7.27 9.60
C LEU A 39 9.23 8.24 8.46
N ILE A 40 10.51 8.57 8.26
CA ILE A 40 10.94 9.56 7.26
C ILE A 40 11.59 8.95 6.01
N GLN A 41 11.99 7.68 6.07
CA GLN A 41 12.58 6.98 4.93
C GLN A 41 12.35 5.47 5.01
N VAL A 42 11.98 4.87 3.88
CA VAL A 42 12.04 3.43 3.62
C VAL A 42 13.03 3.20 2.49
N ASP A 43 13.94 2.26 2.68
CA ASP A 43 14.92 1.82 1.69
C ASP A 43 14.65 0.33 1.44
N GLY A 44 14.13 0.04 0.24
CA GLY A 44 13.67 -1.28 -0.15
C GLY A 44 14.81 -2.25 -0.48
N PRO A 45 14.48 -3.49 -0.86
CA PRO A 45 15.44 -4.58 -0.97
C PRO A 45 16.27 -4.53 -2.26
N ARG A 46 15.90 -3.68 -3.22
CA ARG A 46 16.60 -3.60 -4.50
C ARG A 46 17.90 -2.81 -4.35
N SER A 47 19.01 -3.43 -4.72
CA SER A 47 20.33 -2.80 -4.75
C SER A 47 20.73 -2.30 -6.15
N ASP A 48 20.00 -2.69 -7.19
CA ASP A 48 20.28 -2.35 -8.59
C ASP A 48 19.74 -0.97 -9.00
N VAL A 49 18.84 -0.41 -8.19
CA VAL A 49 18.21 0.90 -8.39
C VAL A 49 18.15 1.66 -7.06
N GLN A 50 17.89 2.97 -7.12
CA GLN A 50 17.50 3.71 -5.94
C GLN A 50 16.08 3.29 -5.53
N ASP A 51 15.94 2.56 -4.43
CA ASP A 51 14.67 2.03 -3.92
C ASP A 51 14.24 2.77 -2.64
N ILE A 52 14.40 4.09 -2.65
CA ILE A 52 14.20 4.93 -1.46
C ILE A 52 12.89 5.71 -1.58
N THR A 53 11.99 5.51 -0.63
CA THR A 53 10.82 6.37 -0.42
C THR A 53 11.04 7.28 0.79
N ARG A 54 10.66 8.56 0.69
CA ARG A 54 10.78 9.55 1.77
C ARG A 54 9.42 10.13 2.14
N TYR A 55 9.32 10.56 3.40
CA TYR A 55 8.11 11.14 3.96
C TYR A 55 8.47 12.43 4.70
N GLU A 56 7.66 13.46 4.54
CA GLU A 56 7.78 14.72 5.27
C GLU A 56 6.51 15.00 6.07
N TYR A 57 6.69 15.49 7.29
CA TYR A 57 5.62 15.80 8.23
C TYR A 57 5.64 17.27 8.60
N ASP A 58 4.48 17.83 8.93
CA ASP A 58 4.38 19.17 9.49
C ASP A 58 4.63 19.19 11.01
N ASN A 59 4.53 20.38 11.62
CA ASN A 59 4.71 20.56 13.07
C ASN A 59 3.63 19.88 13.92
N LYS A 60 2.50 19.48 13.31
CA LYS A 60 1.43 18.69 13.96
C LYS A 60 1.62 17.20 13.74
N ARG A 61 2.72 16.78 13.12
CA ARG A 61 3.05 15.38 12.78
C ARG A 61 2.10 14.79 11.74
N GLN A 62 1.47 15.61 10.92
CA GLN A 62 0.64 15.18 9.80
C GLN A 62 1.54 14.97 8.58
N LEU A 63 1.34 13.87 7.85
CA LEU A 63 2.09 13.58 6.63
C LEU A 63 1.69 14.57 5.53
N VAL A 64 2.63 15.38 5.03
CA VAL A 64 2.34 16.42 4.03
C VAL A 64 2.98 16.14 2.68
N LYS A 65 3.96 15.23 2.62
CA LYS A 65 4.64 14.89 1.36
C LYS A 65 5.17 13.46 1.39
N THR A 66 5.00 12.78 0.27
CA THR A 66 5.67 11.52 -0.04
C THR A 66 6.49 11.68 -1.32
N ILE A 67 7.71 11.14 -1.32
CA ILE A 67 8.60 11.14 -2.48
C ILE A 67 8.96 9.69 -2.76
N ASN A 68 8.54 9.16 -3.90
CA ASN A 68 8.83 7.77 -4.25
C ASN A 68 10.28 7.57 -4.76
N ALA A 69 10.65 6.32 -5.03
CA ALA A 69 11.96 5.92 -5.54
C ALA A 69 12.39 6.64 -6.84
N LEU A 70 11.43 7.08 -7.67
CA LEU A 70 11.68 7.82 -8.91
C LEU A 70 11.76 9.34 -8.70
N GLY A 71 11.60 9.82 -7.47
CA GLY A 71 11.56 11.25 -7.15
C GLY A 71 10.21 11.91 -7.41
N HIS A 72 9.16 11.15 -7.79
CA HIS A 72 7.82 11.70 -7.94
C HIS A 72 7.25 12.08 -6.58
N ILE A 73 6.70 13.29 -6.51
CA ILE A 73 6.16 13.87 -5.30
C ILE A 73 4.64 13.68 -5.27
N THR A 74 4.10 13.34 -4.10
CA THR A 74 2.68 13.48 -3.79
C THR A 74 2.54 14.38 -2.58
N GLU A 75 1.85 15.51 -2.73
CA GLU A 75 1.53 16.43 -1.64
C GLU A 75 0.19 16.06 -1.02
N LEU A 76 0.11 16.14 0.31
CA LEU A 76 -1.09 15.87 1.08
C LEU A 76 -1.47 17.14 1.86
N LYS A 77 -2.72 17.58 1.69
CA LYS A 77 -3.23 18.86 2.18
C LYS A 77 -4.61 18.71 2.79
N ASP A 78 -5.06 19.79 3.44
CA ASP A 78 -6.40 19.93 4.01
C ASP A 78 -6.73 18.78 4.96
N HIS A 79 -5.87 18.51 5.94
CA HIS A 79 -6.10 17.44 6.90
C HIS A 79 -7.33 17.74 7.78
N ASN A 80 -8.20 16.74 7.96
CA ASN A 80 -9.31 16.83 8.89
C ASN A 80 -8.84 16.79 10.35
N TYR A 81 -9.77 16.88 11.31
CA TYR A 81 -9.45 16.86 12.74
C TYR A 81 -8.71 15.58 13.18
N ASN A 82 -8.97 14.45 12.52
CA ASN A 82 -8.33 13.16 12.80
C ASN A 82 -6.95 13.03 12.13
N GLY A 83 -6.50 14.04 11.38
CA GLY A 83 -5.23 14.02 10.66
C GLY A 83 -5.26 13.27 9.33
N SER A 84 -6.44 12.93 8.81
CA SER A 84 -6.59 12.32 7.48
C SER A 84 -6.63 13.42 6.40
N PRO A 85 -5.84 13.29 5.32
CA PRO A 85 -5.78 14.29 4.25
C PRO A 85 -7.06 14.32 3.42
N GLN A 86 -7.55 15.50 3.08
CA GLN A 86 -8.72 15.65 2.18
C GLN A 86 -8.32 16.02 0.75
N THR A 87 -7.05 16.34 0.51
CA THR A 87 -6.52 16.69 -0.80
C THR A 87 -5.17 16.04 -1.05
N LEU A 88 -5.03 15.36 -2.17
CA LEU A 88 -3.77 14.84 -2.69
C LEU A 88 -3.47 15.52 -4.03
N ILE A 89 -2.19 15.84 -4.26
CA ILE A 89 -1.69 16.36 -5.54
C ILE A 89 -0.52 15.49 -5.95
N ASP A 90 -0.67 14.74 -7.05
CA ASP A 90 0.40 13.88 -7.56
C ASP A 90 1.45 14.66 -8.38
N ALA A 91 2.49 13.97 -8.83
CA ALA A 91 3.59 14.56 -9.59
C ALA A 91 3.18 15.10 -10.96
N ASN A 92 2.03 14.67 -11.50
CA ASN A 92 1.46 15.19 -12.74
C ASN A 92 0.55 16.41 -12.50
N GLY A 93 0.38 16.83 -11.25
CA GLY A 93 -0.54 17.89 -10.85
C GLY A 93 -2.00 17.43 -10.78
N THR A 94 -2.27 16.13 -10.86
CA THR A 94 -3.62 15.57 -10.69
C THR A 94 -4.06 15.82 -9.26
N VAL A 95 -5.22 16.47 -9.10
CA VAL A 95 -5.81 16.71 -7.79
C VAL A 95 -6.82 15.61 -7.48
N THR A 96 -6.64 14.93 -6.36
CA THR A 96 -7.62 13.99 -5.81
C THR A 96 -8.17 14.54 -4.50
N LYS A 97 -9.48 14.66 -4.39
CA LYS A 97 -10.18 15.04 -3.16
C LYS A 97 -10.74 13.79 -2.48
N ILE A 98 -10.61 13.72 -1.16
CA ILE A 98 -11.11 12.61 -0.35
C ILE A 98 -12.08 13.17 0.70
N THR A 99 -13.29 12.59 0.77
CA THR A 99 -14.22 12.85 1.88
C THR A 99 -14.29 11.62 2.76
N TYR A 100 -14.66 11.84 4.03
CA TYR A 100 -14.77 10.81 5.03
C TYR A 100 -16.15 10.90 5.67
N ASN A 101 -16.74 9.76 6.03
CA ASN A 101 -17.94 9.72 6.85
C ASN A 101 -17.61 10.05 8.32
N ASP A 102 -18.64 10.07 9.18
CA ASP A 102 -18.49 10.40 10.60
C ASP A 102 -17.63 9.38 11.37
N ASP A 103 -17.56 8.13 10.90
CA ASP A 103 -16.71 7.07 11.45
C ASP A 103 -15.23 7.21 11.01
N GLY A 104 -14.94 8.11 10.08
CA GLY A 104 -13.60 8.36 9.54
C GLY A 104 -13.22 7.47 8.36
N ASP A 105 -14.14 6.65 7.85
CA ASP A 105 -13.96 5.86 6.63
C ASP A 105 -14.12 6.73 5.39
N VAL A 106 -13.43 6.36 4.31
CA VAL A 106 -13.47 7.11 3.04
C VAL A 106 -14.85 7.01 2.41
N GLU A 107 -15.56 8.12 2.30
CA GLU A 107 -16.88 8.15 1.67
C GLU A 107 -16.77 8.37 0.15
N THR A 108 -15.92 9.30 -0.28
CA THR A 108 -15.69 9.58 -1.70
C THR A 108 -14.22 9.82 -2.02
N VAL A 109 -13.81 9.38 -3.20
CA VAL A 109 -12.54 9.73 -3.85
C VAL A 109 -12.86 10.38 -5.18
N THR A 110 -12.51 11.65 -5.32
CA THR A 110 -12.82 12.47 -6.49
C THR A 110 -11.54 12.91 -7.19
N VAL A 111 -11.28 12.35 -8.37
CA VAL A 111 -10.18 12.80 -9.23
C VAL A 111 -10.69 13.97 -10.08
N LYS A 112 -10.06 15.14 -9.93
CA LYS A 112 -10.42 16.36 -10.65
C LYS A 112 -9.94 16.27 -12.09
N SER A 113 -10.83 16.57 -13.04
CA SER A 113 -10.48 16.59 -14.47
C SER A 113 -11.24 17.69 -15.21
N LYS A 114 -10.66 18.19 -16.31
CA LYS A 114 -11.28 19.22 -17.16
C LYS A 114 -12.56 18.73 -17.85
N ALA A 115 -12.66 17.43 -18.09
CA ALA A 115 -13.83 16.80 -18.73
C ALA A 115 -14.99 16.54 -17.75
N GLY A 116 -14.78 16.80 -16.46
CA GLY A 116 -15.69 16.43 -15.38
C GLY A 116 -14.97 15.56 -14.35
N ASP A 117 -15.37 15.72 -13.09
CA ASP A 117 -14.79 14.98 -11.98
C ASP A 117 -15.13 13.49 -12.05
N MET A 118 -14.15 12.64 -11.76
CA MET A 118 -14.32 11.19 -11.68
C MET A 118 -14.48 10.81 -10.21
N ILE A 119 -15.70 10.44 -9.81
CA ILE A 119 -16.04 10.21 -8.40
C ILE A 119 -16.24 8.71 -8.17
N THR A 120 -15.45 8.14 -7.27
CA THR A 120 -15.70 6.81 -6.69
C THR A 120 -16.32 7.00 -5.31
N ARG A 121 -17.37 6.25 -5.00
CA ARG A 121 -18.06 6.30 -3.70
C ARG A 121 -18.03 4.94 -3.03
N PHE A 122 -17.92 4.96 -1.71
CA PHE A 122 -17.90 3.78 -0.88
C PHE A 122 -19.07 3.83 0.09
N THR A 123 -19.68 2.68 0.32
CA THR A 123 -20.73 2.51 1.31
C THR A 123 -20.35 1.35 2.22
N TYR A 124 -20.77 1.45 3.47
CA TYR A 124 -20.31 0.59 4.54
C TYR A 124 -21.50 0.00 5.28
N ASP A 125 -21.30 -1.18 5.88
CA ASP A 125 -22.19 -1.66 6.92
C ASP A 125 -21.88 -0.98 8.28
N ASN A 126 -22.64 -1.32 9.30
CA ASN A 126 -22.52 -0.75 10.64
C ASN A 126 -21.24 -1.16 11.40
N VAL A 127 -20.42 -2.04 10.83
CA VAL A 127 -19.14 -2.48 11.41
C VAL A 127 -17.94 -2.09 10.54
N GLY A 128 -18.15 -1.17 9.58
CA GLY A 128 -17.12 -0.56 8.75
C GLY A 128 -16.65 -1.42 7.57
N GLN A 129 -17.41 -2.42 7.14
CA GLN A 129 -17.07 -3.23 5.96
C GLN A 129 -17.69 -2.60 4.71
N VAL A 130 -16.91 -2.46 3.63
CA VAL A 130 -17.40 -1.93 2.36
C VAL A 130 -18.45 -2.89 1.78
N THR A 131 -19.69 -2.42 1.62
CA THR A 131 -20.82 -3.19 1.05
C THR A 131 -21.07 -2.85 -0.41
N GLN A 132 -20.72 -1.64 -0.85
CA GLN A 132 -20.78 -1.27 -2.26
C GLN A 132 -19.75 -0.20 -2.61
N ILE A 133 -19.13 -0.36 -3.78
CA ILE A 133 -18.31 0.65 -4.46
C ILE A 133 -19.05 1.10 -5.71
N THR A 134 -19.27 2.41 -5.86
CA THR A 134 -19.82 3.02 -7.07
C THR A 134 -18.71 3.73 -7.83
N LEU A 135 -18.43 3.30 -9.06
CA LEU A 135 -17.39 3.83 -9.94
C LEU A 135 -17.84 5.11 -10.67
N PRO A 136 -16.91 5.88 -11.29
CA PRO A 136 -17.23 7.13 -11.97
C PRO A 136 -18.26 7.02 -13.11
N ASN A 137 -18.35 5.85 -13.74
CA ASN A 137 -19.33 5.54 -14.79
C ASN A 137 -20.68 5.05 -14.23
N SER A 138 -20.92 5.21 -12.93
CA SER A 138 -22.10 4.74 -12.19
C SER A 138 -22.25 3.21 -12.09
N SER A 139 -21.30 2.43 -12.61
CA SER A 139 -21.28 1.00 -12.34
C SER A 139 -20.93 0.74 -10.87
N VAL A 140 -21.39 -0.39 -10.35
CA VAL A 140 -21.29 -0.77 -8.94
C VAL A 140 -20.69 -2.15 -8.80
N ILE A 141 -19.99 -2.34 -7.69
CA ILE A 141 -19.57 -3.64 -7.18
C ILE A 141 -20.12 -3.75 -5.77
N LYS A 142 -20.89 -4.80 -5.49
CA LYS A 142 -21.47 -5.08 -4.17
C LYS A 142 -20.75 -6.24 -3.52
N TYR A 143 -20.67 -6.18 -2.20
CA TYR A 143 -20.02 -7.17 -1.35
C TYR A 143 -20.99 -7.66 -0.29
N GLU A 144 -21.03 -8.96 -0.09
CA GLU A 144 -21.81 -9.60 0.96
C GLU A 144 -20.89 -10.32 1.93
N TYR A 145 -21.17 -10.17 3.22
CA TYR A 145 -20.38 -10.79 4.28
C TYR A 145 -21.26 -11.69 5.14
N SER A 146 -20.65 -12.77 5.61
CA SER A 146 -21.23 -13.60 6.68
C SER A 146 -21.27 -12.82 8.01
N PRO A 147 -22.07 -13.27 8.99
CA PRO A 147 -22.03 -12.71 10.35
C PRO A 147 -20.64 -12.77 11.01
N ALA A 148 -19.79 -13.70 10.58
CA ALA A 148 -18.41 -13.84 11.03
C ALA A 148 -17.42 -12.95 10.24
N ARG A 149 -17.92 -12.01 9.41
CA ARG A 149 -17.13 -11.03 8.64
C ARG A 149 -16.29 -11.60 7.50
N TYR A 150 -16.56 -12.83 7.08
CA TYR A 150 -15.99 -13.38 5.86
C TYR A 150 -16.78 -12.93 4.64
N LEU A 151 -16.09 -12.52 3.58
CA LEU A 151 -16.68 -12.24 2.28
C LEU A 151 -17.32 -13.51 1.73
N MET A 152 -18.62 -13.44 1.44
CA MET A 152 -19.41 -14.56 0.89
C MET A 152 -19.63 -14.39 -0.61
N ALA A 153 -19.81 -13.15 -1.07
CA ALA A 153 -20.05 -12.91 -2.49
C ALA A 153 -19.65 -11.52 -2.94
N MET A 154 -19.40 -11.42 -4.25
CA MET A 154 -19.26 -10.16 -4.97
C MET A 154 -20.14 -10.17 -6.21
N GLU A 155 -20.79 -9.05 -6.50
CA GLU A 155 -21.67 -8.89 -7.65
C GLU A 155 -21.41 -7.55 -8.35
N ASN A 156 -21.34 -7.54 -9.69
CA ASN A 156 -21.18 -6.32 -10.46
C ASN A 156 -22.52 -5.81 -11.05
N SER A 157 -22.50 -4.64 -11.70
CA SER A 157 -23.68 -4.05 -12.34
C SER A 157 -24.38 -4.89 -13.41
N LEU A 158 -23.70 -5.90 -13.97
CA LEU A 158 -24.26 -6.80 -14.97
C LEU A 158 -24.96 -8.01 -14.32
N GLY A 159 -24.94 -8.11 -12.98
CA GLY A 159 -25.43 -9.26 -12.24
C GLY A 159 -24.48 -10.46 -12.24
N GLU A 160 -23.25 -10.28 -12.72
CA GLU A 160 -22.22 -11.33 -12.63
C GLU A 160 -21.78 -11.46 -11.18
N ARG A 161 -21.88 -12.68 -10.64
CA ARG A 161 -21.68 -12.97 -9.22
C ARG A 161 -20.63 -14.06 -9.00
N ILE A 162 -19.77 -13.85 -8.02
CA ILE A 162 -18.80 -14.84 -7.52
C ILE A 162 -19.12 -15.10 -6.05
N GLU A 163 -19.18 -16.37 -5.66
CA GLU A 163 -19.40 -16.82 -4.27
C GLU A 163 -18.19 -17.60 -3.76
N TYR A 164 -17.98 -17.58 -2.43
CA TYR A 164 -16.81 -18.14 -1.74
C TYR A 164 -17.16 -19.25 -0.75
#